data_AF-A0A8T5HL94-F1
#
_entry.id   AF-A0A8T5HL94-F1
#
_cell.length_a   1.000
_cell.length_b   1.000
_cell.length_c   1.000
_cell.angle_alpha   90.00
_cell.angle_beta   90.00
_cell.angle_gamma   90.00
#
_symmetry.space_group_name_H-M   'P 1'
#
loop_
_entity.id
_entity.type
_entity.pdbx_description
1 polymer ?
#
loop_
_entity_poly.entity_id
_entity_poly.type
_entity_poly.pdbx_seq_one_letter_code
_entity_poly.pdbx_strand_id
1 'polypeptide(L)'
;MPIETIKAALDVLEKFYSIAITNQYNLKNIDHSRAMYDFKEKKKKYCLDSITKNIAILKRTGWKLSSLDNFDSKNEVKVNELLGWIKELDSNYLDPSKSLDYISKIKLTLSQITFEKILPKLSPKQYPIQTPNLPADILPDLLADLDELKKCFGAECFRSCVILCGRILEGALHKKYFDATGFDILEKNPGIGLGNLVAKLRDKNVALDPGITQQIHLVNQVRIFSVHKKKEVFVPSQDQSYAVILYTLSILSKLFNK
;
A
#
# COMPACT_ATOMS: atom_id res chain seq x y z
N MET A 1 5.11 3.60 6.48
CA MET A 1 4.95 4.37 7.73
C MET A 1 5.88 5.58 7.70
N PRO A 2 5.36 6.82 7.76
CA PRO A 2 6.15 8.05 7.77
C PRO A 2 7.23 8.10 8.86
N ILE A 3 6.96 7.55 10.05
CA ILE A 3 7.88 7.57 11.20
C ILE A 3 9.16 6.80 10.94
N GLU A 4 9.05 5.57 10.41
CA GLU A 4 10.22 4.74 10.12
C GLU A 4 11.09 5.37 9.01
N THR A 5 10.46 6.06 8.06
CA THR A 5 11.18 6.86 7.07
C THR A 5 11.91 8.04 7.70
N ILE A 6 11.32 8.73 8.68
CA ILE A 6 11.98 9.80 9.44
C ILE A 6 13.17 9.25 10.23
N LYS A 7 12.99 8.15 10.98
CA LYS A 7 14.08 7.52 11.75
C LYS A 7 15.25 7.14 10.87
N ALA A 8 14.98 6.44 9.76
CA ALA A 8 16.01 6.05 8.81
C ALA A 8 16.76 7.26 8.23
N ALA A 9 16.07 8.36 7.91
CA ALA A 9 16.71 9.59 7.44
C ALA A 9 17.59 10.24 8.53
N LEU A 10 17.14 10.25 9.80
CA LEU A 10 17.90 10.78 10.94
C LEU A 10 19.19 9.98 11.19
N ASP A 11 19.13 8.65 11.15
CA ASP A 11 20.30 7.79 11.35
C ASP A 11 21.35 7.99 10.25
N VAL A 12 20.90 8.18 9.00
CA VAL A 12 21.79 8.53 7.89
C VAL A 12 22.42 9.90 8.12
N LEU A 13 21.65 10.91 8.52
CA LEU A 13 22.17 12.24 8.77
C LEU A 13 23.20 12.25 9.91
N GLU A 14 22.90 11.61 11.03
CA GLU A 14 23.80 11.50 12.18
C GLU A 14 25.14 10.87 11.79
N LYS A 15 25.09 9.79 10.99
CA LYS A 15 26.29 9.16 10.43
C LYS A 15 27.11 10.13 9.58
N PHE A 16 26.48 10.84 8.64
CA PHE A 16 27.21 11.74 7.74
C PHE A 16 27.75 13.00 8.43
N TYR A 17 27.03 13.55 9.41
CA TYR A 17 27.54 14.65 10.22
C TYR A 17 28.70 14.21 11.12
N SER A 18 28.65 13.01 11.70
CA SER A 18 29.77 12.45 12.46
C SER A 18 31.01 12.27 11.58
N ILE A 19 30.83 11.78 10.34
CA ILE A 19 31.92 11.69 9.36
C ILE A 19 32.49 13.09 9.05
N ALA A 20 31.64 14.10 8.85
CA ALA A 20 32.09 15.46 8.56
C ALA A 20 32.92 16.04 9.72
N ILE A 21 32.51 15.82 10.97
CA ILE A 21 33.25 16.27 12.16
C ILE A 21 34.59 15.55 12.28
N THR A 22 34.59 14.22 12.25
CA THR A 22 35.81 13.40 12.41
C THR A 22 36.86 13.73 11.35
N ASN A 23 36.43 14.00 10.12
CA ASN A 23 37.34 14.34 9.02
C ASN A 23 37.54 15.85 8.83
N GLN A 24 37.00 16.69 9.72
CA GLN A 24 37.08 18.16 9.67
C GLN A 24 36.65 18.73 8.31
N TYR A 25 35.57 18.20 7.74
CA TYR A 25 35.03 18.68 6.47
C TYR A 25 34.34 20.03 6.65
N ASN A 26 34.86 21.06 5.99
CA ASN A 26 34.13 22.30 5.81
C ASN A 26 33.09 22.13 4.70
N LEU A 27 31.82 21.99 5.08
CA LEU A 27 30.70 21.78 4.15
C LEU A 27 30.29 23.06 3.40
N LYS A 28 30.73 24.25 3.83
CA LYS A 28 30.38 25.53 3.18
C LYS A 28 31.13 25.75 1.86
N ASN A 29 32.35 25.22 1.75
CA ASN A 29 33.26 25.50 0.65
C ASN A 29 33.66 24.19 -0.03
N ILE A 30 32.78 23.68 -0.90
CA ILE A 30 33.05 22.50 -1.73
C ILE A 30 33.35 22.96 -3.15
N ASP A 31 34.53 22.57 -3.65
CA ASP A 31 34.90 22.83 -5.04
C ASP A 31 34.39 21.68 -5.94
N HIS A 32 33.30 21.95 -6.65
CA HIS A 32 32.65 20.97 -7.51
C HIS A 32 33.52 20.51 -8.70
N SER A 33 34.39 21.39 -9.21
CA SER A 33 35.28 21.08 -10.33
C SER A 33 36.41 20.16 -9.85
N ARG A 34 36.98 20.48 -8.69
CA ARG A 34 38.04 19.67 -8.07
C ARG A 34 37.55 18.30 -7.59
N ALA A 35 36.29 18.19 -7.17
CA ALA A 35 35.67 16.93 -6.76
C ALA A 35 35.65 15.82 -7.84
N MET A 36 35.89 16.16 -9.12
CA MET A 36 36.01 15.14 -10.18
C MET A 36 37.32 14.35 -10.11
N TYR A 37 38.41 14.99 -9.65
CA TYR A 37 39.76 14.44 -9.73
C TYR A 37 40.43 14.28 -8.35
N ASP A 38 39.97 15.02 -7.34
CA ASP A 38 40.47 14.94 -5.96
C ASP A 38 39.55 14.08 -5.10
N PHE A 39 40.10 12.97 -4.59
CA PHE A 39 39.34 12.02 -3.78
C PHE A 39 38.80 12.61 -2.47
N LYS A 40 39.51 13.56 -1.86
CA LYS A 40 39.08 14.20 -0.61
C LYS A 40 37.90 15.13 -0.88
N GLU A 41 37.96 15.95 -1.93
CA GLU A 41 36.83 16.79 -2.34
C GLU A 41 35.62 15.95 -2.80
N LYS A 42 35.87 14.84 -3.52
CA LYS A 42 34.81 13.90 -3.90
C LYS A 42 34.06 13.35 -2.68
N LYS A 43 34.77 13.00 -1.60
CA LYS A 43 34.16 12.54 -0.34
C LYS A 43 33.35 13.63 0.37
N LYS A 44 33.85 14.87 0.39
CA LYS A 44 33.10 16.01 0.94
C LYS A 44 31.80 16.24 0.18
N LYS A 45 31.87 16.28 -1.15
CA LYS A 45 30.69 16.44 -2.02
C LYS A 45 29.68 15.33 -1.77
N TYR A 46 30.12 14.07 -1.76
CA TYR A 46 29.25 12.93 -1.47
C TYR A 46 28.56 13.04 -0.11
N CYS A 47 29.29 13.50 0.92
CA CYS A 47 28.74 13.76 2.24
C CYS A 47 27.64 14.84 2.20
N LEU A 48 27.89 15.98 1.54
CA LEU A 48 26.93 17.07 1.39
C LEU A 48 25.68 16.64 0.60
N ASP A 49 25.87 15.92 -0.50
CA ASP A 49 24.77 15.43 -1.34
C ASP A 49 23.86 14.48 -0.54
N SER A 50 24.45 13.59 0.26
CA SER A 50 23.71 12.68 1.14
C SER A 50 22.94 13.44 2.22
N ILE A 51 23.56 14.44 2.86
CA ILE A 51 22.91 15.29 3.86
C ILE A 51 21.70 16.00 3.25
N THR A 52 21.90 16.70 2.13
CA THR A 52 20.86 17.48 1.45
C THR A 52 19.68 16.60 1.02
N LYS A 53 19.96 15.41 0.47
CA LYS A 53 18.94 14.43 0.09
C LYS A 53 18.10 13.98 1.30
N ASN A 54 18.73 13.67 2.43
CA ASN A 54 18.01 13.18 3.60
C ASN A 54 17.24 14.28 4.33
N ILE A 55 17.72 15.54 4.30
CA ILE A 55 16.93 16.69 4.77
C ILE A 55 15.68 16.88 3.90
N ALA A 56 15.78 16.72 2.58
CA ALA A 56 14.60 16.78 1.71
C ALA A 56 13.59 15.66 2.00
N ILE A 57 14.06 14.45 2.31
CA ILE A 57 13.22 13.32 2.77
C ILE A 57 12.55 13.68 4.10
N LEU A 58 13.29 14.22 5.07
CA LEU A 58 12.75 14.66 6.36
C LEU A 58 11.67 15.71 6.19
N LYS A 59 11.89 16.76 5.40
CA LYS A 59 10.90 17.81 5.13
C LYS A 59 9.62 17.22 4.56
N ARG A 60 9.74 16.45 3.47
CA ARG A 60 8.59 15.83 2.80
C ARG A 60 7.81 14.92 3.74
N THR A 61 8.51 14.12 4.55
CA THR A 61 7.89 13.14 5.43
C THR A 61 7.32 13.77 6.70
N GLY A 62 7.96 14.82 7.22
CA GLY A 62 7.45 15.65 8.30
C GLY A 62 6.14 16.33 7.93
N TRP A 63 6.03 16.90 6.73
CA TRP A 63 4.76 17.48 6.25
C TRP A 63 3.65 16.43 6.08
N LYS A 64 4.00 15.22 5.63
CA LYS A 64 3.03 14.11 5.61
C LYS A 64 2.59 13.69 7.01
N LEU A 65 3.44 13.92 8.01
CA LEU A 65 3.09 13.67 9.40
C LEU A 65 2.02 14.67 9.82
N SER A 66 2.12 15.97 9.52
CA SER A 66 1.08 16.94 9.92
C SER A 66 -0.25 16.79 9.19
N SER A 67 -0.28 16.06 8.07
CA SER A 67 -1.50 15.83 7.28
C SER A 67 -2.25 14.53 7.66
N LEU A 68 -1.91 13.85 8.76
CA LEU A 68 -2.71 12.69 9.18
C LEU A 68 -3.93 13.19 9.97
N ASP A 69 -5.13 12.92 9.46
CA ASP A 69 -6.41 13.44 9.98
C ASP A 69 -6.81 12.93 11.40
N ASN A 70 -5.95 12.15 12.07
CA ASN A 70 -6.29 11.42 13.30
C ASN A 70 -5.26 11.63 14.43
N PHE A 71 -4.73 12.84 14.62
CA PHE A 71 -3.93 13.11 15.81
C PHE A 71 -4.79 13.42 17.01
N ASP A 72 -4.42 12.85 18.16
CA ASP A 72 -4.71 13.48 19.45
C ASP A 72 -4.17 14.92 19.41
N SER A 73 -4.97 15.89 19.85
CA SER A 73 -4.58 17.28 20.10
C SER A 73 -3.21 17.43 20.78
N LYS A 74 -2.82 16.47 21.64
CA LYS A 74 -1.50 16.45 22.30
C LYS A 74 -0.33 16.20 21.34
N ASN A 75 -0.56 15.42 20.28
CA ASN A 75 0.44 15.16 19.25
C ASN A 75 0.60 16.34 18.29
N GLU A 76 -0.43 17.17 18.08
CA GLU A 76 -0.36 18.33 17.19
C GLU A 76 0.75 19.30 17.59
N VAL A 77 0.84 19.63 18.89
CA VAL A 77 1.90 20.46 19.44
C VAL A 77 3.27 19.84 19.17
N LYS A 78 3.41 18.52 19.37
CA LYS A 78 4.67 17.80 19.16
C LYS A 78 5.06 17.68 17.69
N VAL A 79 4.10 17.53 16.78
CA VAL A 79 4.34 17.54 15.34
C VAL A 79 4.78 18.93 14.89
N ASN A 80 4.17 19.99 15.42
CA ASN A 80 4.59 21.37 15.13
C ASN A 80 6.00 21.66 15.66
N GLU A 81 6.33 21.22 16.88
CA GLU A 81 7.70 21.27 17.42
C GLU A 81 8.70 20.54 16.50
N LEU A 82 8.36 19.32 16.07
CA LEU A 82 9.17 18.52 15.17
C LEU A 82 9.41 19.22 13.82
N LEU A 83 8.38 19.82 13.23
CA LEU A 83 8.50 20.61 12.00
C LEU A 83 9.38 21.85 12.20
N GLY A 84 9.28 22.50 13.36
CA GLY A 84 10.18 23.58 13.76
C GLY A 84 11.64 23.13 13.75
N TRP A 85 11.95 22.01 14.40
CA TRP A 85 13.32 21.47 14.41
C TRP A 85 13.83 21.06 13.03
N ILE A 86 12.97 20.51 12.17
CA ILE A 86 13.33 20.19 10.77
C ILE A 86 13.67 21.46 9.99
N LYS A 87 12.92 22.55 10.17
CA LYS A 87 13.18 23.84 9.53
C LYS A 87 14.50 24.45 10.00
N GLU A 88 14.78 24.36 11.30
CA GLU A 88 16.05 24.80 11.88
C GLU A 88 17.23 23.98 11.35
N LEU A 89 17.08 22.65 11.26
CA LEU A 89 18.10 21.78 10.65
C LEU A 89 18.36 22.16 9.19
N ASP A 90 17.31 22.37 8.39
CA ASP A 90 17.43 22.78 6.97
C ASP A 90 18.12 24.14 6.82
N SER A 91 17.91 25.07 7.76
CA SER A 91 18.54 26.39 7.72
C SER A 91 20.01 26.38 8.17
N ASN A 92 20.41 25.36 8.93
CA ASN A 92 21.73 25.28 9.56
C ASN A 92 22.54 24.05 9.10
N TYR A 93 22.12 23.37 8.03
CA TYR A 93 22.66 22.06 7.62
C TYR A 93 24.15 22.04 7.28
N LEU A 94 24.76 23.21 7.08
CA LEU A 94 26.19 23.38 6.81
C LEU A 94 27.05 23.42 8.08
N ASP A 95 26.44 23.48 9.27
CA ASP A 95 27.12 23.41 10.57
C ASP A 95 26.89 22.01 11.19
N PRO A 96 27.89 21.10 11.14
CA PRO A 96 27.71 19.74 11.62
C PRO A 96 27.37 19.62 13.11
N SER A 97 28.01 20.43 13.95
CA SER A 97 27.81 20.37 15.41
C SER A 97 26.41 20.81 15.78
N LYS A 98 25.96 21.92 15.19
CA LYS A 98 24.60 22.43 15.40
C LYS A 98 23.54 21.48 14.81
N SER A 99 23.83 20.86 13.68
CA SER A 99 22.93 19.89 13.03
C SER A 99 22.71 18.63 13.87
N LEU A 100 23.75 18.12 14.57
CA LEU A 100 23.61 16.98 15.48
C LEU A 100 22.72 17.28 16.70
N ASP A 101 22.76 18.51 17.22
CA ASP A 101 21.86 18.96 18.29
C ASP A 101 20.40 18.94 17.82
N TYR A 102 20.12 19.47 16.61
CA TYR A 102 18.78 19.39 16.03
C TYR A 102 18.32 17.96 15.76
N ILE A 103 19.19 17.08 15.28
CA ILE A 103 18.86 15.65 15.09
C ILE A 103 18.46 15.00 16.41
N SER A 104 19.19 15.29 17.49
CA SER A 104 18.90 14.79 18.84
C SER A 104 17.54 15.28 19.33
N LYS A 105 17.23 16.56 19.13
CA LYS A 105 15.92 17.15 19.45
C LYS A 105 14.79 16.51 18.64
N ILE A 106 14.98 16.31 17.34
CA ILE A 106 13.99 15.63 16.49
C ILE A 106 13.74 14.20 16.98
N LYS A 107 14.80 13.43 17.29
CA LYS A 107 14.67 12.07 17.82
C LYS A 107 13.91 12.03 19.15
N LEU A 108 14.19 12.97 20.05
CA LEU A 108 13.52 13.08 21.34
C LEU A 108 12.04 13.48 21.18
N THR A 109 11.72 14.47 20.33
CA THR A 109 10.33 14.83 20.06
C THR A 109 9.58 13.66 19.42
N LEU A 110 10.22 12.94 18.49
CA LEU A 110 9.61 11.79 17.80
C LEU A 110 9.28 10.64 18.77
N SER A 111 10.09 10.40 19.81
CA SER A 111 9.80 9.36 20.81
C SER A 111 8.67 9.74 21.77
N GLN A 112 8.36 11.03 21.90
CA GLN A 112 7.26 11.55 22.70
C GLN A 112 5.92 11.53 21.96
N ILE A 113 5.92 11.41 20.63
CA ILE A 113 4.69 11.31 19.86
C ILE A 113 4.09 9.93 20.10
N THR A 114 2.99 9.88 20.84
CA THR A 114 2.24 8.65 21.06
C THR A 114 1.42 8.36 19.82
N PHE A 115 1.97 7.51 18.98
CA PHE A 115 1.18 6.79 18.00
C PHE A 115 0.46 5.68 18.76
N GLU A 116 -0.74 5.95 19.28
CA GLU A 116 -1.69 4.84 19.52
C GLU A 116 -1.62 4.00 18.25
N LYS A 117 -1.22 2.72 18.36
CA LYS A 117 -0.94 1.83 17.23
C LYS A 117 -1.83 2.25 16.08
N ILE A 118 -1.25 2.99 15.13
CA ILE A 118 -1.93 3.33 13.90
C ILE A 118 -1.90 2.01 13.12
N LEU A 119 -2.58 0.97 13.63
CA LEU A 119 -3.52 0.27 12.78
C LEU A 119 -4.25 1.41 12.12
N PRO A 120 -4.15 1.55 10.80
CA PRO A 120 -4.95 2.53 10.11
C PRO A 120 -6.36 2.36 10.69
N LYS A 121 -6.86 3.33 11.44
CA LYS A 121 -8.28 3.64 11.36
C LYS A 121 -8.41 4.21 9.96
N LEU A 122 -8.34 3.29 9.01
CA LEU A 122 -9.12 3.30 7.81
C LEU A 122 -10.51 3.60 8.33
N SER A 123 -10.85 4.87 8.39
CA SER A 123 -12.01 5.23 7.63
C SER A 123 -11.49 5.39 6.20
N PRO A 124 -11.54 4.33 5.36
CA PRO A 124 -11.96 4.65 4.02
C PRO A 124 -13.38 5.25 4.20
N LYS A 125 -14.03 5.78 3.17
CA LYS A 125 -15.49 5.70 3.21
C LYS A 125 -15.83 4.27 3.66
N GLN A 126 -16.46 4.11 4.82
CA GLN A 126 -16.78 2.77 5.32
C GLN A 126 -17.71 2.21 4.26
N TYR A 127 -17.12 1.42 3.39
CA TYR A 127 -17.77 0.80 2.29
C TYR A 127 -18.19 -0.55 2.85
N PRO A 128 -19.42 -0.70 3.35
CA PRO A 128 -19.81 -1.93 4.01
C PRO A 128 -19.75 -3.06 2.99
N ILE A 129 -18.73 -3.91 3.11
CA ILE A 129 -18.65 -5.19 2.40
C ILE A 129 -19.54 -6.15 3.18
N GLN A 130 -20.82 -6.17 2.80
CA GLN A 130 -21.80 -7.09 3.36
C GLN A 130 -21.63 -8.47 2.72
N THR A 131 -21.51 -9.50 3.55
CA THR A 131 -21.40 -10.88 3.08
C THR A 131 -22.78 -11.37 2.65
N PRO A 132 -22.94 -11.87 1.42
CA PRO A 132 -24.20 -12.48 0.98
C PRO A 132 -24.45 -13.81 1.68
N ASN A 133 -25.68 -14.33 1.59
CA ASN A 133 -25.98 -15.67 2.06
C ASN A 133 -25.30 -16.69 1.14
N LEU A 134 -24.43 -17.53 1.68
CA LEU A 134 -23.62 -18.48 0.93
C LEU A 134 -23.90 -19.93 1.39
N PRO A 135 -23.84 -20.92 0.48
CA PRO A 135 -23.93 -22.33 0.84
C PRO A 135 -22.87 -22.74 1.88
N ALA A 136 -23.29 -23.56 2.85
CA ALA A 136 -22.45 -23.91 4.01
C ALA A 136 -21.14 -24.63 3.66
N ASP A 137 -21.10 -25.33 2.53
CA ASP A 137 -19.96 -26.09 2.04
C ASP A 137 -18.83 -25.21 1.49
N ILE A 138 -19.15 -24.05 0.91
CA ILE A 138 -18.15 -23.08 0.42
C ILE A 138 -17.98 -21.86 1.33
N LEU A 139 -18.81 -21.74 2.37
CA LEU A 139 -18.83 -20.61 3.27
C LEU A 139 -17.46 -20.35 3.93
N PRO A 140 -16.73 -21.34 4.49
CA PRO A 140 -15.45 -21.08 5.16
C PRO A 140 -14.41 -20.48 4.22
N ASP A 141 -14.28 -21.03 3.01
CA ASP A 141 -13.31 -20.60 2.02
C ASP A 141 -13.61 -19.18 1.52
N LEU A 142 -14.88 -18.93 1.17
CA LEU A 142 -15.29 -17.60 0.71
C LEU A 142 -15.22 -16.54 1.81
N LEU A 143 -15.49 -16.90 3.07
CA LEU A 143 -15.30 -15.98 4.19
C LEU A 143 -13.83 -15.62 4.40
N ALA A 144 -12.92 -16.59 4.28
CA ALA A 144 -11.49 -16.34 4.36
C ALA A 144 -11.03 -15.40 3.24
N ASP A 145 -11.45 -15.66 2.00
CA ASP A 145 -11.13 -14.80 0.86
C ASP A 145 -11.75 -13.39 1.00
N LEU A 146 -12.97 -13.26 1.54
CA LEU A 146 -13.61 -11.97 1.81
C LEU A 146 -12.93 -11.18 2.94
N ASP A 147 -12.43 -11.86 3.96
CA ASP A 147 -11.66 -11.24 5.04
C ASP A 147 -10.29 -10.75 4.53
N GLU A 148 -9.61 -11.56 3.71
CA GLU A 148 -8.39 -11.13 3.03
C GLU A 148 -8.66 -9.94 2.10
N LEU A 149 -9.77 -9.95 1.36
CA LEU A 149 -10.20 -8.84 0.50
C LEU A 149 -10.35 -7.53 1.30
N LYS A 150 -10.99 -7.59 2.47
CA LYS A 150 -11.15 -6.44 3.39
C LYS A 150 -9.79 -5.91 3.85
N LYS A 151 -8.89 -6.80 4.26
CA LYS A 151 -7.51 -6.45 4.67
C LYS A 151 -6.73 -5.80 3.52
N CYS A 152 -6.78 -6.38 2.32
CA CYS A 152 -6.14 -5.83 1.14
C CYS A 152 -6.69 -4.46 0.75
N PHE A 153 -8.02 -4.28 0.79
CA PHE A 153 -8.63 -2.99 0.45
C PHE A 153 -8.23 -1.92 1.47
N GLY A 154 -8.22 -2.29 2.75
CA GLY A 154 -7.71 -1.44 3.82
C GLY A 154 -6.24 -1.05 3.65
N ALA A 155 -5.39 -1.99 3.24
CA ALA A 155 -3.97 -1.74 2.99
C ALA A 155 -3.69 -1.07 1.63
N GLU A 156 -4.70 -0.55 0.94
CA GLU A 156 -4.60 0.05 -0.41
C GLU A 156 -3.97 -0.90 -1.46
N CYS A 157 -4.04 -2.20 -1.23
CA CYS A 157 -3.57 -3.24 -2.14
C CYS A 157 -4.61 -3.53 -3.23
N PHE A 158 -4.98 -2.50 -3.98
CA PHE A 158 -6.11 -2.51 -4.92
C PHE A 158 -6.01 -3.56 -6.03
N ARG A 159 -4.79 -3.89 -6.48
CA ARG A 159 -4.56 -5.01 -7.42
C ARG A 159 -4.92 -6.35 -6.80
N SER A 160 -4.54 -6.58 -5.55
CA SER A 160 -4.87 -7.81 -4.81
C SER A 160 -6.38 -7.94 -4.62
N CYS A 161 -7.08 -6.83 -4.36
CA CYS A 161 -8.54 -6.86 -4.27
C CYS A 161 -9.20 -7.40 -5.55
N VAL A 162 -8.79 -6.92 -6.72
CA VAL A 162 -9.31 -7.39 -8.01
C VAL A 162 -9.01 -8.89 -8.21
N ILE A 163 -7.83 -9.36 -7.81
CA ILE A 163 -7.44 -10.77 -7.93
C ILE A 163 -8.34 -11.64 -7.05
N LEU A 164 -8.54 -11.24 -5.80
CA LEU A 164 -9.40 -11.93 -4.84
C LEU A 164 -10.86 -11.96 -5.31
N CYS A 165 -11.37 -10.86 -5.88
CA CYS A 165 -12.70 -10.83 -6.50
C CYS A 165 -12.88 -11.93 -7.56
N GLY A 166 -11.88 -12.19 -8.40
CA GLY A 166 -11.97 -13.28 -9.38
C GLY A 166 -11.90 -14.66 -8.74
N ARG A 167 -11.06 -14.87 -7.71
CA ARG A 167 -10.96 -16.13 -6.96
C ARG A 167 -12.28 -16.47 -6.24
N ILE A 168 -12.89 -15.49 -5.60
CA ILE A 168 -14.19 -15.63 -4.93
C ILE A 168 -15.27 -16.08 -5.93
N LEU A 169 -15.29 -15.49 -7.13
CA LEU A 169 -16.22 -15.90 -8.19
C LEU A 169 -15.93 -17.30 -8.71
N GLU A 170 -14.67 -17.72 -8.80
CA GLU A 170 -14.31 -19.09 -9.18
C GLU A 170 -14.87 -20.10 -8.17
N GLY A 171 -14.68 -19.89 -6.87
CA GLY A 171 -15.24 -20.75 -5.82
C GLY A 171 -16.78 -20.83 -5.87
N ALA A 172 -17.44 -19.69 -6.03
CA ALA A 172 -18.90 -19.63 -6.13
C ALA A 172 -19.45 -20.34 -7.38
N LEU A 173 -18.83 -20.15 -8.54
CA LEU A 173 -19.27 -20.81 -9.77
C LEU A 173 -18.93 -22.30 -9.80
N HIS A 174 -17.86 -22.74 -9.12
CA HIS A 174 -17.58 -24.17 -8.93
C HIS A 174 -18.73 -24.82 -8.18
N LYS A 175 -19.17 -24.22 -7.07
CA LYS A 175 -20.33 -24.69 -6.32
C LYS A 175 -21.59 -24.70 -7.20
N LYS A 176 -21.83 -23.64 -7.97
CA LYS A 176 -22.98 -23.58 -8.87
C LYS A 176 -22.95 -24.71 -9.93
N TYR A 177 -21.78 -25.04 -10.44
CA TYR A 177 -21.59 -26.14 -11.38
C TYR A 177 -21.85 -27.49 -10.72
N PHE A 178 -21.33 -27.69 -9.51
CA PHE A 178 -21.58 -28.90 -8.72
C PHE A 178 -23.08 -29.08 -8.45
N ASP A 179 -23.78 -28.03 -8.01
CA ASP A 179 -25.22 -28.08 -7.73
C ASP A 179 -26.06 -28.46 -8.95
N ALA A 180 -25.63 -28.02 -10.14
CA ALA A 180 -26.34 -28.31 -11.37
C ALA A 180 -26.04 -29.69 -11.96
N THR A 181 -24.87 -30.27 -11.67
CA THR A 181 -24.37 -31.45 -12.39
C THR A 181 -24.09 -32.65 -11.49
N GLY A 182 -23.93 -32.45 -10.18
CA GLY A 182 -23.47 -33.45 -9.22
C GLY A 182 -21.98 -33.80 -9.34
N PHE A 183 -21.21 -33.12 -10.19
CA PHE A 183 -19.80 -33.41 -10.42
C PHE A 183 -18.91 -32.27 -9.95
N ASP A 184 -17.84 -32.61 -9.24
CA ASP A 184 -16.77 -31.67 -8.98
C ASP A 184 -15.95 -31.47 -10.27
N ILE A 185 -15.96 -30.23 -10.77
CA ILE A 185 -15.24 -29.89 -12.00
C ILE A 185 -13.72 -29.94 -11.82
N LEU A 186 -13.23 -29.76 -10.58
CA LEU A 186 -11.81 -29.73 -10.28
C LEU A 186 -11.15 -31.11 -10.37
N GLU A 187 -11.90 -32.20 -10.19
CA GLU A 187 -11.40 -33.56 -10.39
C GLU A 187 -10.95 -33.80 -11.84
N LYS A 188 -11.62 -33.17 -12.80
CA LYS A 188 -11.34 -33.33 -14.23
C LYS A 188 -10.51 -32.18 -14.81
N ASN A 189 -10.65 -30.98 -14.27
CA ASN A 189 -10.01 -29.76 -14.77
C ASN A 189 -9.42 -28.96 -13.60
N PRO A 190 -8.33 -29.46 -12.98
CA PRO A 190 -7.67 -28.71 -11.91
C PRO A 190 -7.18 -27.36 -12.45
N GLY A 191 -7.52 -26.27 -11.75
CA GLY A 191 -7.14 -24.92 -12.15
C GLY A 191 -7.96 -24.33 -13.30
N ILE A 192 -9.19 -24.79 -13.52
CA ILE A 192 -10.10 -24.15 -14.48
C ILE A 192 -10.30 -22.67 -14.14
N GLY A 193 -10.03 -21.80 -15.11
CA GLY A 193 -10.21 -20.36 -14.95
C GLY A 193 -11.68 -19.94 -15.08
N LEU A 194 -12.00 -18.81 -14.45
CA LEU A 194 -13.34 -18.18 -14.43
C LEU A 194 -14.07 -18.17 -15.78
N GLY A 195 -13.39 -17.78 -16.87
CA GLY A 195 -14.01 -17.73 -18.22
C GLY A 195 -14.40 -19.11 -18.76
N ASN A 196 -13.57 -20.12 -18.55
CA ASN A 196 -13.87 -21.50 -18.98
C ASN A 196 -14.99 -22.11 -18.14
N LEU A 197 -15.05 -21.77 -16.85
CA LEU A 197 -16.09 -22.24 -15.94
C LEU A 197 -17.48 -21.74 -16.34
N VAL A 198 -17.60 -20.48 -16.73
CA VAL A 198 -18.85 -19.91 -17.28
C VAL A 198 -19.27 -20.63 -18.57
N ALA A 199 -18.32 -20.93 -19.46
CA ALA A 199 -18.61 -21.69 -20.68
C ALA A 199 -19.13 -23.10 -20.35
N LYS A 200 -18.52 -23.78 -19.38
CA LYS A 200 -18.95 -25.12 -18.94
C LYS A 200 -20.34 -25.13 -18.31
N LEU A 201 -20.70 -24.11 -17.53
CA LEU A 201 -22.05 -23.95 -17.00
C LEU A 201 -23.08 -23.82 -18.15
N ARG A 202 -22.77 -23.02 -19.17
CA ARG A 202 -23.61 -22.87 -20.36
C ARG A 202 -23.75 -24.18 -21.14
N ASP A 203 -22.67 -24.93 -21.34
CA ASP A 203 -22.68 -26.24 -22.02
C ASP A 203 -23.57 -27.27 -21.29
N LYS A 204 -23.77 -27.06 -19.97
CA LYS A 204 -24.65 -27.87 -19.12
C LYS A 204 -26.07 -27.30 -18.99
N ASN A 205 -26.43 -26.34 -19.84
CA ASN A 205 -27.72 -25.65 -19.82
C ASN A 205 -28.05 -24.96 -18.49
N VAL A 206 -27.03 -24.56 -17.72
CA VAL A 206 -27.22 -23.74 -16.52
C VAL A 206 -27.38 -22.29 -16.96
N ALA A 207 -28.62 -21.80 -16.94
CA ALA A 207 -28.93 -20.43 -17.29
C ALA A 207 -28.38 -19.48 -16.21
N LEU A 208 -27.42 -18.63 -16.59
CA LEU A 208 -27.03 -17.46 -15.83
C LEU A 208 -27.70 -16.24 -16.44
N ASP A 209 -28.15 -15.33 -15.58
CA ASP A 209 -28.65 -14.03 -16.03
C ASP A 209 -27.61 -13.35 -16.94
N PRO A 210 -28.01 -12.77 -18.09
CA PRO A 210 -27.09 -12.10 -19.00
C PRO A 210 -26.28 -10.98 -18.33
N GLY A 211 -26.90 -10.25 -17.39
CA GLY A 211 -26.24 -9.21 -16.61
C GLY A 211 -25.15 -9.78 -15.69
N ILE A 212 -25.43 -10.90 -15.02
CA ILE A 212 -24.41 -11.63 -14.23
C ILE A 212 -23.23 -12.05 -15.12
N THR A 213 -23.52 -12.60 -16.30
CA THR A 213 -22.48 -13.07 -17.23
C THR A 213 -21.57 -11.92 -17.68
N GLN A 214 -22.15 -10.76 -17.99
CA GLN A 214 -21.39 -9.55 -18.35
C GLN A 214 -20.53 -9.05 -17.18
N GLN A 215 -21.07 -9.04 -15.96
CA GLN A 215 -20.31 -8.64 -14.76
C GLN A 215 -19.15 -9.60 -14.48
N ILE A 216 -19.36 -10.91 -14.60
CA ILE A 216 -18.29 -11.90 -14.47
C ILE A 216 -17.20 -11.66 -15.52
N HIS A 217 -17.59 -11.38 -16.77
CA HIS A 217 -16.62 -11.08 -17.82
C HIS A 217 -15.80 -9.83 -17.50
N LEU A 218 -16.43 -8.76 -17.02
CA LEU A 218 -15.75 -7.55 -16.59
C LEU A 218 -14.74 -7.84 -15.47
N VAL A 219 -15.17 -8.53 -14.40
CA VAL A 219 -14.27 -8.90 -13.29
C VAL A 219 -13.09 -9.73 -13.80
N ASN A 220 -13.34 -10.71 -14.69
CA ASN A 220 -12.29 -11.54 -15.27
C ASN A 220 -11.30 -10.72 -16.10
N GLN A 221 -11.79 -9.78 -16.90
CA GLN A 221 -10.94 -8.90 -17.72
C GLN A 221 -10.00 -8.10 -16.82
N VAL A 222 -10.53 -7.42 -15.80
CA VAL A 222 -9.72 -6.61 -14.88
C VAL A 222 -8.74 -7.50 -14.10
N ARG A 223 -9.13 -8.71 -13.68
CA ARG A 223 -8.21 -9.68 -13.06
C ARG A 223 -7.05 -10.06 -13.98
N ILE A 224 -7.31 -10.34 -15.26
CA ILE A 224 -6.26 -10.71 -16.22
C ILE A 224 -5.22 -9.58 -16.34
N PHE A 225 -5.65 -8.32 -16.34
CA PHE A 225 -4.75 -7.16 -16.31
C PHE A 225 -3.97 -7.03 -14.98
N SER A 226 -4.56 -7.44 -13.86
CA SER A 226 -3.90 -7.41 -12.55
C SER A 226 -2.87 -8.53 -12.33
N VAL A 227 -3.08 -9.71 -12.90
CA VAL A 227 -2.22 -10.90 -12.70
C VAL A 227 -1.11 -10.98 -13.75
N HIS A 228 -1.44 -10.79 -15.03
CA HIS A 228 -0.50 -11.04 -16.12
C HIS A 228 0.27 -9.77 -16.51
N LYS A 229 1.54 -9.93 -16.87
CA LYS A 229 2.35 -8.84 -17.42
C LYS A 229 1.72 -8.31 -18.72
N LYS A 230 1.47 -7.00 -18.78
CA LYS A 230 1.00 -6.28 -19.96
C LYS A 230 2.02 -5.21 -20.35
N LYS A 231 1.85 -4.62 -21.54
CA LYS A 231 2.71 -3.52 -22.02
C LYS A 231 2.68 -2.33 -21.05
N GLU A 232 1.50 -2.03 -20.50
CA GLU A 232 1.28 -1.01 -19.49
C GLU A 232 0.84 -1.67 -18.18
N VAL A 233 1.32 -1.13 -17.06
CA VAL A 233 0.96 -1.66 -15.73
C VAL A 233 -0.44 -1.17 -15.38
N PHE A 234 -1.36 -2.10 -15.20
CA PHE A 234 -2.68 -1.78 -14.68
C PHE A 234 -2.61 -1.53 -13.16
N VAL A 235 -2.97 -0.32 -12.74
CA VAL A 235 -3.02 0.11 -11.34
C VAL A 235 -4.45 0.61 -11.06
N PRO A 236 -5.35 -0.25 -10.56
CA PRO A 236 -6.71 0.16 -10.24
C PRO A 236 -6.70 1.19 -9.11
N SER A 237 -7.53 2.22 -9.26
CA SER A 237 -7.84 3.17 -8.19
C SER A 237 -8.74 2.54 -7.11
N GLN A 238 -8.84 3.20 -5.96
CA GLN A 238 -9.73 2.77 -4.87
C GLN A 238 -11.17 2.56 -5.35
N ASP A 239 -11.72 3.52 -6.09
CA ASP A 239 -13.10 3.46 -6.58
C ASP A 239 -13.31 2.36 -7.61
N GLN A 240 -12.33 2.15 -8.52
CA GLN A 240 -12.37 1.04 -9.46
C GLN A 240 -12.34 -0.31 -8.74
N SER A 241 -11.46 -0.48 -7.76
CA SER A 241 -11.42 -1.71 -6.96
C SER A 241 -12.70 -1.90 -6.16
N TYR A 242 -13.26 -0.84 -5.59
CA TYR A 242 -14.51 -0.93 -4.86
C TYR A 242 -15.69 -1.31 -5.77
N ALA A 243 -15.77 -0.75 -6.97
CA ALA A 243 -16.77 -1.15 -7.96
C ALA A 243 -16.67 -2.63 -8.33
N VAL A 244 -15.46 -3.16 -8.50
CA VAL A 244 -15.23 -4.60 -8.75
C VAL A 244 -15.70 -5.44 -7.56
N ILE A 245 -15.43 -5.01 -6.33
CA ILE A 245 -15.93 -5.67 -5.10
C ILE A 245 -17.47 -5.70 -5.11
N LEU A 246 -18.12 -4.57 -5.39
CA LEU A 246 -19.58 -4.49 -5.45
C LEU A 246 -20.17 -5.41 -6.53
N TYR A 247 -19.55 -5.49 -7.70
CA TYR A 247 -19.96 -6.45 -8.74
C TYR A 247 -19.83 -7.89 -8.25
N THR A 248 -18.70 -8.26 -7.63
CA THR A 248 -18.52 -9.60 -7.06
C THR A 248 -19.60 -9.92 -6.03
N LEU A 249 -19.86 -9.05 -5.06
CA LEU A 249 -20.89 -9.28 -4.04
C LEU A 249 -22.29 -9.39 -4.66
N SER A 250 -22.61 -8.54 -5.64
CA SER A 250 -23.90 -8.58 -6.36
C SER A 250 -24.08 -9.90 -7.10
N ILE A 251 -23.02 -10.39 -7.77
CA ILE A 251 -23.04 -11.70 -8.44
C ILE A 251 -23.28 -12.82 -7.42
N LEU A 252 -22.54 -12.84 -6.31
CA LEU A 252 -22.72 -13.84 -5.25
C LEU A 252 -24.16 -13.85 -4.72
N SER A 253 -24.71 -12.67 -4.40
CA SER A 253 -26.11 -12.55 -3.98
C SER A 253 -27.06 -13.14 -5.01
N LYS A 254 -26.90 -12.81 -6.29
CA LYS A 254 -27.80 -13.32 -7.34
C LYS A 254 -27.62 -14.81 -7.64
N LEU A 255 -26.44 -15.38 -7.40
CA LEU A 255 -26.18 -16.80 -7.60
C LEU A 255 -26.88 -17.68 -6.57
N PHE A 256 -27.07 -17.18 -5.33
CA PHE A 256 -27.49 -17.98 -4.18
C PHE A 256 -28.71 -17.46 -3.42
N ASN A 257 -29.11 -16.20 -3.57
CA ASN A 257 -30.40 -15.74 -3.06
C ASN A 257 -31.52 -16.23 -3.99
N LYS A 258 -32.51 -16.92 -3.40
CA LYS A 258 -33.76 -17.29 -4.04
C LYS A 258 -34.78 -16.16 -3.90
#